data_AF-A0A1F7WRJ8-F1
#
_entry.id   AF-A0A1F7WRJ8-F1
#
_cell.length_a   1.000
_cell.length_b   1.000
_cell.length_c   1.000
_cell.angle_alpha   90.00
_cell.angle_beta   90.00
_cell.angle_gamma   90.00
#
_symmetry.space_group_name_H-M   'P 1'
#
loop_
_entity.id
_entity.type
_entity.pdbx_description
1 polymer ?
#
loop_
_entity_poly.entity_id
_entity_poly.type
_entity_poly.pdbx_seq_one_letter_code
_entity_poly.pdbx_strand_id
1 'polypeptide(L)'
;MTFYNFGSRELCKCLVKLSFWENPQRGSSHTKFTLKQSKIKGVRPFIIVIMGRKKYDPHTARSYIRQIKNLGSSEEEIEKNL
;
A
#
# COMPACT_ATOMS: atom_id res chain seq x y z
N MET A 1 -4.53 17.76 -6.51
CA MET A 1 -5.70 16.85 -6.49
C MET A 1 -5.50 15.91 -5.31
N THR A 2 -6.39 15.90 -4.31
CA THR A 2 -6.15 15.22 -3.03
C THR A 2 -6.64 13.76 -3.06
N PHE A 3 -5.75 12.85 -3.46
CA PHE A 3 -5.96 11.39 -3.56
C PHE A 3 -6.04 10.68 -2.20
N TYR A 4 -7.05 11.01 -1.40
CA TYR A 4 -7.25 10.41 -0.07
C TYR A 4 -8.58 9.68 0.08
N ASN A 5 -9.19 9.28 -1.05
CA ASN A 5 -10.51 8.65 -1.05
C ASN A 5 -10.45 7.21 -1.59
N PHE A 6 -9.73 6.34 -0.89
CA PHE A 6 -9.65 4.92 -1.19
C PHE A 6 -9.78 4.08 0.08
N GLY A 7 -10.20 2.83 -0.07
CA GLY A 7 -10.29 1.83 0.98
C GLY A 7 -9.26 0.72 0.83
N SER A 8 -9.42 -0.33 1.63
CA SER A 8 -8.51 -1.48 1.65
C SER A 8 -8.53 -2.25 0.34
N ARG A 9 -9.68 -2.33 -0.34
CA ARG A 9 -9.81 -3.06 -1.61
C ARG A 9 -9.05 -2.38 -2.74
N GLU A 10 -9.19 -1.07 -2.89
CA GLU A 10 -8.44 -0.31 -3.91
C GLU A 10 -6.94 -0.36 -3.60
N LEU A 11 -6.55 -0.16 -2.34
CA LEU A 11 -5.15 -0.21 -1.93
C LEU A 11 -4.52 -1.59 -2.21
N CYS A 12 -5.19 -2.69 -1.86
CA CYS A 12 -4.68 -4.03 -2.14
C CYS A 12 -4.50 -4.28 -3.65
N LYS A 13 -5.45 -3.85 -4.49
CA LYS A 13 -5.33 -3.95 -5.94
C LYS A 13 -4.14 -3.15 -6.46
N CYS A 14 -3.96 -1.94 -5.95
CA CYS A 14 -2.83 -1.08 -6.29
C CYS A 14 -1.50 -1.78 -5.96
N LEU A 15 -1.36 -2.29 -4.74
CA LEU A 15 -0.16 -3.01 -4.29
C LEU A 15 0.16 -4.24 -5.16
N VAL A 16 -0.84 -5.05 -5.51
CA VAL A 16 -0.65 -6.21 -6.39
C VAL A 16 -0.14 -5.77 -7.78
N LYS A 17 -0.72 -4.71 -8.36
CA LYS A 17 -0.26 -4.18 -9.66
C LYS A 17 1.14 -3.59 -9.60
N LEU A 18 1.53 -3.02 -8.46
CA LEU A 18 2.89 -2.54 -8.17
C LEU A 18 3.86 -3.68 -7.78
N SER A 19 3.50 -4.93 -8.07
CA SER A 19 4.33 -6.12 -7.81
C SER A 19 4.64 -6.39 -6.33
N PHE A 20 3.78 -5.93 -5.42
CA PHE A 20 3.79 -6.38 -4.03
C PHE A 20 3.08 -7.72 -3.89
N TRP A 21 3.60 -8.55 -3.00
CA TRP A 21 3.10 -9.88 -2.73
C TRP A 21 2.35 -9.89 -1.41
N GLU A 22 1.10 -10.32 -1.44
CA GLU A 22 0.28 -10.49 -0.26
C GLU A 22 0.82 -11.64 0.59
N ASN A 23 1.10 -11.36 1.86
CA ASN A 23 1.42 -12.33 2.89
C ASN A 23 0.26 -12.29 3.90
N PRO A 24 -0.82 -13.04 3.64
CA PRO A 24 -1.99 -13.02 4.50
C PRO A 24 -1.66 -13.62 5.86
N GLN A 25 -1.97 -12.88 6.94
CA GLN A 25 -1.98 -13.42 8.28
C GLN A 25 -3.38 -13.95 8.59
N ARG A 26 -3.47 -15.21 9.03
CA ARG A 26 -4.74 -15.77 9.52
C ARG A 26 -5.11 -15.13 10.86
N GLY A 27 -6.37 -14.70 11.01
CA GLY A 27 -6.91 -14.18 12.26
C GLY A 27 -6.62 -12.71 12.57
N SER A 28 -6.00 -11.95 11.66
CA SER A 28 -5.74 -10.51 11.82
C SER A 28 -6.51 -9.68 10.80
N SER A 29 -6.95 -8.49 11.19
CA SER A 29 -7.45 -7.47 10.25
C SER A 29 -6.32 -6.73 9.53
N HIS A 30 -5.08 -7.21 9.63
CA HIS A 30 -3.91 -6.63 8.99
C HIS A 30 -3.29 -7.63 8.03
N THR A 31 -2.98 -7.16 6.83
CA THR A 31 -2.32 -7.95 5.80
C THR A 31 -0.98 -7.32 5.44
N LYS A 32 0.08 -8.13 5.39
CA LYS A 32 1.41 -7.68 5.03
C LYS A 32 1.63 -7.83 3.53
N PHE A 33 2.01 -6.76 2.86
CA PHE A 33 2.40 -6.76 1.45
C PHE A 33 3.91 -6.55 1.36
N THR A 34 4.64 -7.48 0.75
CA THR A 34 6.11 -7.44 0.66
C THR A 34 6.53 -7.18 -0.79
N LEU A 35 7.49 -6.28 -1.01
CA LEU A 35 8.05 -6.02 -2.34
C LEU A 35 9.18 -7.01 -2.64
N LYS A 36 9.07 -7.75 -3.75
CA LYS A 36 10.04 -8.81 -4.11
C LYS A 36 11.45 -8.29 -4.38
N GLN A 37 11.56 -7.05 -4.88
CA GLN A 37 12.83 -6.38 -5.16
C GLN A 37 12.84 -5.00 -4.50
N SER A 38 13.09 -4.93 -3.19
CA SER A 38 13.43 -3.65 -2.58
C SER A 38 14.87 -3.29 -2.96
N LYS A 39 15.06 -2.37 -3.91
CA LYS A 39 16.38 -1.82 -4.24
C LYS A 39 16.93 -0.88 -3.14
N ILE A 40 16.15 -0.64 -2.09
CA ILE A 40 16.41 0.42 -1.10
C ILE A 40 17.00 -0.20 0.18
N LYS A 41 18.29 0.06 0.42
CA LYS A 41 18.98 -0.32 1.66
C LYS A 41 18.43 0.49 2.84
N GLY A 42 17.99 -0.18 3.90
CA GLY A 42 17.58 0.46 5.17
C GLY A 42 16.08 0.76 5.32
N VAL A 43 15.25 0.50 4.31
CA VAL A 43 13.79 0.66 4.41
C VAL A 43 13.12 -0.70 4.56
N ARG A 44 12.09 -0.79 5.42
CA ARG A 44 11.28 -2.01 5.56
C ARG A 44 10.62 -2.32 4.22
N PRO A 45 10.91 -3.47 3.57
CA PRO A 45 10.45 -3.77 2.21
C PRO A 45 9.00 -4.28 2.19
N PHE A 46 8.17 -3.79 3.11
CA PHE A 46 6.80 -4.25 3.27
C PHE A 46 5.88 -3.12 3.77
N ILE A 47 4.60 -3.26 3.45
CA ILE A 47 3.51 -2.39 3.88
C ILE A 47 2.52 -3.25 4.66
N ILE A 48 2.00 -2.76 5.78
CA ILE A 48 0.93 -3.43 6.53
C ILE A 48 -0.39 -2.70 6.27
N VAL A 49 -1.29 -3.35 5.57
CA VAL A 49 -2.60 -2.81 5.20
C VAL A 49 -3.65 -3.21 6.23
N ILE A 50 -4.42 -2.22 6.71
CA ILE A 50 -5.58 -2.47 7.57
C ILE A 50 -6.76 -2.85 6.68
N MET A 51 -7.19 -4.10 6.75
CA MET A 51 -8.27 -4.69 5.96
C MET A 51 -9.66 -4.25 6.46
N GLY A 52 -10.70 -4.50 5.66
CA GLY A 52 -12.10 -4.21 6.03
C GLY A 52 -12.51 -2.72 6.02
N ARG A 53 -11.58 -1.80 5.74
CA ARG A 53 -11.88 -0.37 5.59
C ARG A 53 -12.47 -0.06 4.21
N LYS A 54 -13.72 0.41 4.16
CA LYS A 54 -14.32 0.96 2.93
C LYS A 54 -13.64 2.25 2.49
N LYS A 55 -13.12 3.02 3.44
CA LYS A 55 -12.40 4.27 3.22
C LYS A 55 -11.43 4.49 4.37
N TYR A 56 -10.21 4.92 4.06
CA TYR A 56 -9.27 5.37 5.07
C TYR A 56 -9.49 6.83 5.43
N ASP A 57 -9.15 7.22 6.66
CA ASP A 57 -9.03 8.62 6.99
C ASP A 57 -7.89 9.26 6.17
N PRO A 58 -7.92 10.58 5.93
CA PRO A 58 -6.93 11.23 5.09
C PRO A 58 -5.48 11.08 5.58
N HIS A 59 -5.26 10.95 6.89
CA HIS A 59 -3.93 10.80 7.45
C HIS A 59 -3.36 9.41 7.17
N THR A 60 -4.18 8.36 7.36
CA THR A 60 -3.85 6.98 7.02
C THR A 60 -3.63 6.81 5.52
N ALA A 61 -4.49 7.39 4.69
CA ALA A 61 -4.33 7.37 3.24
C ALA A 61 -2.98 7.96 2.83
N ARG A 62 -2.62 9.16 3.33
CA ARG A 62 -1.31 9.80 3.11
C ARG A 62 -0.15 8.91 3.53
N SER A 63 -0.28 8.25 4.68
CA SER A 63 0.75 7.36 5.20
C SER A 63 1.01 6.19 4.23
N TYR A 64 -0.04 5.59 3.66
CA TYR A 64 0.11 4.53 2.67
C TYR A 64 0.78 5.01 1.39
N ILE A 65 0.34 6.12 0.82
CA ILE A 65 0.97 6.71 -0.37
C ILE A 65 2.45 6.97 -0.12
N ARG A 66 2.79 7.58 1.01
CA ARG A 66 4.19 7.86 1.39
C ARG A 66 5.01 6.58 1.50
N GLN A 67 4.47 5.52 2.10
CA GLN A 67 5.16 4.22 2.19
C GLN A 67 5.41 3.62 0.81
N ILE A 68 4.43 3.66 -0.10
CA ILE A 68 4.57 3.13 -1.46
C ILE A 68 5.62 3.94 -2.24
N LYS A 69 5.59 5.28 -2.14
CA LYS A 69 6.63 6.16 -2.73
C LYS A 69 8.02 5.86 -2.20
N ASN A 70 8.15 5.68 -0.87
CA ASN A 70 9.41 5.32 -0.23
C ASN A 70 9.95 3.96 -0.66
N LEU A 71 9.11 3.10 -1.24
CA LEU A 71 9.50 1.79 -1.78
C LEU A 71 9.85 1.81 -3.27
N GLY A 72 9.73 2.98 -3.91
CA GLY A 72 10.26 3.23 -5.25
C GLY A 72 9.21 3.44 -6.34
N SER A 73 7.92 3.41 -6.03
CA SER A 73 6.87 3.72 -7.01
C SER A 73 6.69 5.24 -7.18
N SER A 74 6.41 5.67 -8.41
CA SER A 74 6.12 7.08 -8.67
C SER A 74 4.71 7.47 -8.21
N GLU A 75 4.46 8.76 -8.03
CA GLU A 75 3.12 9.26 -7.71
C GLU A 75 2.11 8.90 -8.81
N GLU A 76 2.51 9.04 -10.08
CA GLU A 76 1.69 8.72 -11.25
C GLU A 76 1.31 7.23 -11.31
N GLU A 77 2.24 6.34 -10.98
CA GLU A 77 1.97 4.89 -10.91
C GLU A 77 0.97 4.55 -9.81
N ILE A 78 1.04 5.25 -8.68
CA ILE A 78 0.11 5.06 -7.57
C ILE A 78 -1.28 5.57 -7.94
N GLU A 79 -1.37 6.75 -8.56
CA GLU A 79 -2.63 7.36 -9.01
C GLU A 79 -3.34 6.54 -10.08
N LYS A 80 -2.60 5.96 -11.03
CA LYS A 80 -3.19 5.11 -12.09
C LYS A 80 -3.82 3.82 -11.53
N ASN A 81 -3.44 3.42 -10.32
CA ASN A 81 -3.78 2.12 -9.75
C ASN A 81 -4.65 2.16 -8.49
N LEU A 82 -4.90 3.35 -7.93
CA LEU A 82 -5.86 3.61 -6.85
C LEU A 82 -7.23 4.02 -7.39
#